data_AF-A0A6L8EE12-F1
#
_entry.id   AF-A0A6L8EE12-F1
#
_cell.length_a   1.000
_cell.length_b   1.000
_cell.length_c   1.000
_cell.angle_alpha   90.00
_cell.angle_beta   90.00
_cell.angle_gamma   90.00
#
_symmetry.space_group_name_H-M   'P 1'
#
loop_
_entity.id
_entity.type
_entity.pdbx_description
1 polymer ?
#
loop_
_entity_poly.entity_id
_entity_poly.type
_entity_poly.pdbx_seq_one_letter_code
_entity_poly.pdbx_strand_id
1 'polypeptide(L)'
;MAYLRLGISDMALGRFQDFLWGLVFPLRRRGGDRLQLDEALHTLMGSRGEVSTAVAAREVLDSYKEAPEEDKLAFFRNLEQNFNAEFEIVRAAWRAYEHEPSSENLSRLSRQAEPRRLALLRRLHQTPNSTHDLVAMRADLLRLIKRHRELEALDQDFEQVLSSWFSRDFLMLQEIDWSTSAAILERIIRYEAVHEIRDWEDLRSRIEPENRCCYAFFHPSLTDEPLIFVEVALTDKVPGGIGEILDSDAAATPVNGDFTTAVF
;
A
#
# COMPACT_ATOMS: atom_id res chain seq x y z
N MET A 1 -35.98 13.54 7.70
CA MET A 1 -35.06 12.55 8.28
C MET A 1 -33.66 13.14 8.24
N ALA A 2 -33.16 13.59 9.38
CA ALA A 2 -31.91 14.32 9.51
C ALA A 2 -30.72 13.37 9.53
N TYR A 3 -29.77 13.58 8.62
CA TYR A 3 -28.45 12.95 8.64
C TYR A 3 -27.61 13.58 9.76
N LEU A 4 -27.27 12.77 10.77
CA LEU A 4 -26.25 13.10 11.77
C LEU A 4 -24.87 12.96 11.12
N ARG A 5 -24.28 14.09 10.70
CA ARG A 5 -22.82 14.23 10.50
C ARG A 5 -22.15 14.06 11.87
N LEU A 6 -21.64 12.87 12.15
CA LEU A 6 -20.64 12.68 13.20
C LEU A 6 -19.28 13.11 12.63
N GLY A 7 -18.98 14.40 12.79
CA GLY A 7 -17.62 14.91 12.66
C GLY A 7 -16.78 14.36 13.80
N ILE A 8 -16.10 13.24 13.58
CA ILE A 8 -14.95 12.87 14.39
C ILE A 8 -13.84 13.84 13.95
N SER A 9 -13.59 14.82 14.82
CA SER A 9 -12.64 15.91 14.61
C SER A 9 -11.23 15.37 14.33
N ASP A 10 -10.62 15.85 13.24
CA ASP A 10 -9.20 15.68 12.84
C ASP A 10 -8.22 15.87 14.03
N MET A 11 -8.63 16.71 14.98
CA MET A 11 -7.92 17.06 16.21
C MET A 11 -7.84 15.91 17.23
N ALA A 12 -8.72 14.91 17.17
CA ALA A 12 -8.69 13.74 18.04
C ALA A 12 -7.69 12.68 17.55
N LEU A 13 -7.55 12.53 16.23
CA LEU A 13 -6.57 11.64 15.61
C LEU A 13 -5.15 12.18 15.78
N GLY A 14 -4.96 13.50 15.60
CA GLY A 14 -3.67 14.17 15.83
C GLY A 14 -3.17 14.06 17.28
N ARG A 15 -4.06 14.27 18.26
CA ARG A 15 -3.68 14.11 19.69
C ARG A 15 -3.39 12.67 20.09
N PHE A 16 -4.03 11.70 19.43
CA PHE A 16 -3.70 10.28 19.61
C PHE A 16 -2.36 9.94 18.95
N GLN A 17 -2.05 10.50 17.78
CA GLN A 17 -0.73 10.39 17.15
C GLN A 17 0.37 11.02 18.03
N ASP A 18 0.16 12.22 18.56
CA ASP A 18 1.10 12.89 19.48
C ASP A 18 1.30 12.09 20.77
N PHE A 19 0.24 11.44 21.26
CA PHE A 19 0.30 10.55 22.42
C PHE A 19 1.08 9.26 22.12
N LEU A 20 0.86 8.64 20.96
CA LEU A 20 1.65 7.49 20.49
C LEU A 20 3.13 7.88 20.27
N TRP A 21 3.39 9.03 19.66
CA TRP A 21 4.74 9.58 19.51
C TRP A 21 5.39 9.86 20.87
N GLY A 22 4.64 10.37 21.85
CA GLY A 22 5.12 10.62 23.21
C GLY A 22 5.44 9.35 24.02
N LEU A 23 4.77 8.23 23.73
CA LEU A 23 5.07 6.92 24.32
C LEU A 23 6.27 6.22 23.67
N VAL A 24 6.53 6.49 22.39
CA VAL A 24 7.62 5.90 21.60
C VAL A 24 8.94 6.70 21.74
N PHE A 25 8.89 8.01 22.05
CA PHE A 25 10.08 8.86 22.15
C PHE A 25 10.65 9.07 23.57
N PRO A 26 11.02 7.98 24.26
CA PRO A 26 12.28 8.05 25.00
C PRO A 26 13.05 6.74 24.84
N LEU A 27 13.73 6.55 23.70
CA LEU A 27 15.01 5.83 23.54
C LEU A 27 15.38 5.78 22.04
N ARG A 28 15.79 6.92 21.48
CA ARG A 28 16.53 6.90 20.20
C ARG A 28 17.94 6.35 20.46
N ARG A 29 18.05 5.02 20.57
CA ARG A 29 19.33 4.31 20.52
C ARG A 29 19.69 4.05 19.06
N ARG A 30 20.95 4.32 18.74
CA ARG A 30 21.53 4.33 17.39
C ARG A 30 21.59 2.91 16.82
N GLY A 31 21.08 2.74 15.60
CA GLY A 31 21.26 1.54 14.77
C GLY A 31 20.16 0.50 14.99
N GLY A 32 19.40 0.19 13.94
CA GLY A 32 18.48 -0.94 13.91
C GLY A 32 19.27 -2.23 14.04
N ASP A 33 19.45 -2.69 15.26
CA ASP A 33 20.05 -3.98 15.57
C ASP A 33 19.01 -5.05 15.24
N ARG A 34 19.39 -6.07 14.48
CA ARG A 34 18.54 -7.22 14.14
C ARG A 34 17.82 -7.80 15.37
N LEU A 35 18.50 -7.82 16.52
CA LEU A 35 17.92 -8.29 17.77
C LEU A 35 16.70 -7.47 18.21
N GLN A 36 16.71 -6.16 17.98
CA GLN A 36 15.59 -5.26 18.30
C GLN A 36 14.39 -5.55 17.40
N LEU A 37 14.62 -5.81 16.11
CA LEU A 37 13.54 -6.13 15.16
C LEU A 37 12.87 -7.46 15.52
N ASP A 38 13.66 -8.48 15.86
CA ASP A 38 13.14 -9.79 16.28
C ASP A 38 12.39 -9.69 17.64
N GLU A 39 12.89 -8.90 18.60
CA GLU A 39 12.22 -8.65 19.88
C GLU A 39 10.89 -7.92 19.70
N ALA A 40 10.86 -6.89 18.84
CA ALA A 40 9.64 -6.15 18.51
C ALA A 40 8.59 -7.06 17.85
N LEU A 41 9.01 -7.97 16.95
CA LEU A 41 8.13 -8.97 16.33
C LEU A 41 7.48 -9.90 17.36
N HIS A 42 8.26 -10.43 18.30
CA HIS A 42 7.74 -11.29 19.36
C HIS A 42 6.78 -10.53 20.28
N THR A 43 7.10 -9.27 20.60
CA THR A 43 6.25 -8.39 21.40
C THR A 43 4.92 -8.13 20.70
N LEU A 44 4.94 -7.83 19.40
CA LEU A 44 3.74 -7.62 18.59
C LEU A 44 2.83 -8.85 18.61
N MET A 45 3.39 -10.04 18.45
CA MET A 45 2.61 -11.28 18.42
C MET A 45 2.13 -11.73 19.80
N GLY A 46 2.82 -11.35 20.87
CA GLY A 46 2.41 -11.58 22.27
C GLY A 46 1.38 -10.58 22.81
N SER A 47 1.25 -9.41 22.17
CA SER A 47 0.36 -8.34 22.61
C SER A 47 -1.12 -8.72 22.53
N ARG A 48 -1.89 -8.32 23.56
CA ARG A 48 -3.33 -8.62 23.71
C ARG A 48 -4.22 -7.37 23.81
N GLY A 49 -3.67 -6.16 23.70
CA GLY A 49 -4.41 -4.90 23.74
C GLY A 49 -4.22 -4.10 22.45
N GLU A 50 -5.24 -3.34 22.04
CA GLU A 50 -5.21 -2.55 20.79
C GLU A 50 -4.08 -1.51 20.81
N VAL A 51 -3.96 -0.75 21.91
CA VAL A 51 -2.93 0.29 22.04
C VAL A 51 -1.52 -0.33 22.06
N SER A 52 -1.32 -1.41 22.81
CA SER A 52 0.00 -2.06 22.87
C SER A 52 0.38 -2.72 21.54
N THR A 53 -0.59 -3.28 20.83
CA THR A 53 -0.39 -3.84 19.49
C THR A 53 0.01 -2.76 18.49
N ALA A 54 -0.67 -1.61 18.50
CA ALA A 54 -0.35 -0.49 17.60
C ALA A 54 1.05 0.07 17.83
N VAL A 55 1.47 0.22 19.10
CA VAL A 55 2.83 0.67 19.47
C VAL A 55 3.87 -0.34 19.01
N ALA A 56 3.69 -1.62 19.33
CA ALA A 56 4.64 -2.67 18.91
C ALA A 56 4.72 -2.80 17.37
N ALA A 57 3.59 -2.66 16.67
CA ALA A 57 3.57 -2.67 15.21
C ALA A 57 4.32 -1.48 14.61
N ARG A 58 4.17 -0.27 15.17
CA ARG A 58 4.92 0.90 14.74
C ARG A 58 6.42 0.70 14.92
N GLU A 59 6.83 0.15 16.07
CA GLU A 59 8.24 -0.16 16.36
C GLU A 59 8.83 -1.17 15.36
N VAL A 60 8.09 -2.22 15.00
CA VAL A 60 8.50 -3.18 13.96
C VAL A 60 8.68 -2.48 12.61
N LEU A 61 7.71 -1.66 12.20
CA LEU A 61 7.75 -0.98 10.90
C LEU A 61 8.89 0.04 10.83
N ASP A 62 9.12 0.82 11.89
CA ASP A 62 10.21 1.80 11.96
C ASP A 62 11.58 1.12 11.97
N SER A 63 11.73 0.04 12.75
CA SER A 63 12.96 -0.74 12.79
C SER A 63 13.25 -1.41 11.44
N TYR A 64 12.23 -1.96 10.78
CA TYR A 64 12.36 -2.54 9.45
C TYR A 64 12.75 -1.49 8.39
N LYS A 65 12.16 -0.30 8.45
CA LYS A 65 12.42 0.78 7.48
C LYS A 65 13.88 1.20 7.45
N GLU A 66 14.50 1.29 8.62
CA GLU A 66 15.91 1.68 8.79
C GLU A 66 16.90 0.51 8.64
N ALA A 67 16.40 -0.73 8.52
CA ALA A 67 17.23 -1.92 8.44
C ALA A 67 17.98 -2.02 7.09
N PRO A 68 19.25 -2.48 7.08
CA PRO A 68 19.96 -2.78 5.84
C PRO A 68 19.34 -3.98 5.10
N GLU A 69 19.64 -4.13 3.81
CA GLU A 69 19.07 -5.20 2.96
C GLU A 69 19.30 -6.61 3.53
N GLU A 70 20.45 -6.86 4.16
CA GLU A 70 20.78 -8.14 4.80
C GLU A 70 19.84 -8.46 5.97
N ASP A 71 19.52 -7.46 6.80
CA ASP A 71 18.62 -7.61 7.93
C ASP A 71 17.16 -7.71 7.49
N LYS A 72 16.77 -7.01 6.41
CA LYS A 72 15.45 -7.19 5.77
C LYS A 72 15.27 -8.61 5.22
N LEU A 73 16.30 -9.17 4.59
CA LEU A 73 16.28 -10.57 4.16
C LEU A 73 16.17 -11.53 5.37
N ALA A 74 16.94 -11.28 6.42
CA ALA A 74 16.88 -12.07 7.65
C ALA A 74 15.49 -12.01 8.29
N PHE A 75 14.86 -10.83 8.29
CA PHE A 75 13.48 -10.64 8.75
C PHE A 75 12.49 -11.49 7.97
N PHE A 76 12.51 -11.45 6.63
CA PHE A 76 11.59 -12.27 5.83
C PHE A 76 11.82 -13.78 6.01
N ARG A 77 13.07 -14.21 6.17
CA ARG A 77 13.39 -15.60 6.49
C ARG A 77 12.89 -16.00 7.88
N ASN A 78 12.98 -15.10 8.86
CA ASN A 78 12.41 -15.32 10.18
C ASN A 78 10.89 -15.52 10.10
N LEU A 79 10.18 -14.68 9.32
CA LEU A 79 8.74 -14.83 9.09
C LEU A 79 8.36 -16.17 8.46
N GLU A 80 9.11 -16.62 7.46
CA GLU A 80 8.88 -17.91 6.81
C GLU A 80 9.06 -19.07 7.81
N GLN A 81 10.17 -19.05 8.55
CA GLN A 81 10.59 -20.18 9.38
C GLN A 81 9.80 -20.28 10.69
N ASN A 82 9.53 -19.15 11.34
CA ASN A 82 9.04 -19.12 12.72
C ASN A 82 7.57 -18.68 12.85
N PHE A 83 6.97 -18.13 11.79
CA PHE A 83 5.59 -17.64 11.77
C PHE A 83 4.71 -18.37 10.75
N ASN A 84 5.01 -19.64 10.49
CA ASN A 84 4.16 -20.53 9.70
C ASN A 84 3.02 -21.15 10.55
N ALA A 85 2.14 -21.93 9.91
CA ALA A 85 1.16 -22.76 10.60
C ALA A 85 1.86 -23.94 11.28
N GLU A 86 1.44 -24.27 12.51
CA GLU A 86 2.07 -25.34 13.28
C GLU A 86 1.60 -26.71 12.76
N PHE A 87 2.53 -27.47 12.16
CA PHE A 87 2.24 -28.76 11.51
C PHE A 87 1.39 -29.70 12.37
N GLU A 88 1.72 -29.83 13.66
CA GLU A 88 1.01 -30.71 14.58
C GLU A 88 -0.44 -30.28 14.83
N ILE A 89 -0.70 -28.97 14.89
CA ILE A 89 -2.04 -28.41 15.06
C ILE A 89 -2.85 -28.59 13.77
N VAL A 90 -2.25 -28.31 12.61
CA VAL A 90 -2.89 -28.53 11.30
C VAL A 90 -3.23 -30.00 11.11
N ARG A 91 -2.30 -30.90 11.43
CA ARG A 91 -2.49 -32.36 11.32
C ARG A 91 -3.65 -32.85 12.20
N ALA A 92 -3.75 -32.34 13.43
CA ALA A 92 -4.86 -32.67 14.31
C ALA A 92 -6.22 -32.18 13.76
N ALA A 93 -6.25 -30.97 13.21
CA ALA A 93 -7.46 -30.42 12.60
C ALA A 93 -7.87 -31.17 11.33
N TRP A 94 -6.89 -31.57 10.51
CA TRP A 94 -7.12 -32.42 9.33
C TRP A 94 -7.75 -33.75 9.72
N ARG A 95 -7.20 -34.46 10.72
CA ARG A 95 -7.74 -35.74 11.18
C ARG A 95 -9.19 -35.62 11.68
N ALA A 96 -9.53 -34.52 12.34
CA ALA A 96 -10.90 -34.27 12.78
C ALA A 96 -11.84 -34.10 11.57
N TYR A 97 -11.42 -33.36 10.54
CA TYR A 97 -12.20 -33.19 9.32
C TYR A 97 -12.30 -34.46 8.48
N GLU A 98 -11.23 -35.24 8.39
CA GLU A 98 -11.20 -36.54 7.70
C GLU A 98 -12.17 -37.53 8.36
N HIS A 99 -12.24 -37.53 9.69
CA HIS A 99 -13.18 -38.40 10.42
C HIS A 99 -14.64 -37.93 10.29
N GLU A 100 -14.87 -36.62 10.39
CA GLU A 100 -16.20 -36.02 10.27
C GLU A 100 -16.16 -34.77 9.37
N PRO A 101 -16.51 -34.92 8.08
CA PRO A 101 -16.49 -33.83 7.09
C PRO A 101 -17.62 -32.80 7.26
N SER A 102 -17.70 -32.17 8.43
CA SER A 102 -18.68 -31.13 8.76
C SER A 102 -18.15 -29.73 8.45
N SER A 103 -19.07 -28.76 8.28
CA SER A 103 -18.71 -27.34 8.13
C SER A 103 -17.92 -26.79 9.31
N GLU A 104 -18.17 -27.30 10.52
CA GLU A 104 -17.44 -26.92 11.73
C GLU A 104 -15.97 -27.39 11.66
N ASN A 105 -15.73 -28.66 11.32
CA ASN A 105 -14.39 -29.21 11.21
C ASN A 105 -13.62 -28.58 10.04
N LEU A 106 -14.30 -28.31 8.91
CA LEU A 106 -13.70 -27.56 7.79
C LEU A 106 -13.26 -26.15 8.22
N SER A 107 -14.14 -25.42 8.93
CA SER A 107 -13.82 -24.08 9.43
C SER A 107 -12.68 -24.09 10.46
N ARG A 108 -12.59 -25.16 11.27
CA ARG A 108 -11.47 -25.35 12.20
C ARG A 108 -10.17 -25.63 11.44
N LEU A 109 -10.17 -26.53 10.47
CA LEU A 109 -9.01 -26.83 9.63
C LEU A 109 -8.51 -25.56 8.93
N SER A 110 -9.40 -24.82 8.27
CA SER A 110 -9.07 -23.56 7.60
C SER A 110 -8.37 -22.57 8.55
N ARG A 111 -8.93 -22.34 9.74
CA ARG A 111 -8.32 -21.43 10.75
C ARG A 111 -6.96 -21.90 11.25
N GLN A 112 -6.75 -23.20 11.43
CA GLN A 112 -5.49 -23.74 11.95
C GLN A 112 -4.40 -23.85 10.87
N ALA A 113 -4.81 -24.00 9.61
CA ALA A 113 -3.91 -24.01 8.45
C ALA A 113 -3.44 -22.61 8.04
N GLU A 114 -4.09 -21.55 8.54
CA GLU A 114 -3.66 -20.18 8.29
C GLU A 114 -2.30 -19.91 8.95
N PRO A 115 -1.28 -19.43 8.20
CA PRO A 115 0.03 -19.16 8.76
C PRO A 115 -0.01 -17.95 9.69
N ARG A 116 0.75 -18.00 10.79
CA ARG A 116 0.79 -16.92 11.79
C ARG A 116 1.26 -15.58 11.22
N ARG A 117 2.04 -15.59 10.14
CA ARG A 117 2.47 -14.40 9.41
C ARG A 117 1.30 -13.61 8.79
N LEU A 118 0.19 -14.25 8.44
CA LEU A 118 -0.99 -13.54 7.96
C LEU A 118 -1.63 -12.69 9.08
N ALA A 119 -1.73 -13.25 10.29
CA ALA A 119 -2.17 -12.51 11.46
C ALA A 119 -1.19 -11.38 11.82
N LEU A 120 0.12 -11.60 11.64
CA LEU A 120 1.14 -10.57 11.83
C LEU A 120 0.95 -9.40 10.86
N LEU A 121 0.79 -9.65 9.56
CA LEU A 121 0.54 -8.59 8.56
C LEU A 121 -0.74 -7.80 8.90
N ARG A 122 -1.81 -8.49 9.31
CA ARG A 122 -3.04 -7.83 9.76
C ARG A 122 -2.82 -6.94 10.98
N ARG A 123 -1.97 -7.34 11.93
CA ARG A 123 -1.62 -6.51 13.11
C ARG A 123 -0.77 -5.31 12.72
N LEU A 124 0.20 -5.46 11.82
CA LEU A 124 1.00 -4.34 11.33
C LEU A 124 0.14 -3.25 10.70
N HIS A 125 -0.91 -3.65 9.97
CA HIS A 125 -1.82 -2.72 9.31
C HIS A 125 -2.75 -1.93 10.26
N GLN A 126 -2.90 -2.37 11.51
CA GLN A 126 -3.73 -1.65 12.49
C GLN A 126 -3.08 -0.34 12.95
N THR A 127 -1.81 -0.12 12.61
CA THR A 127 -1.11 1.12 12.93
C THR A 127 -1.45 2.21 11.91
N PRO A 128 -1.63 3.48 12.35
CA PRO A 128 -1.83 4.60 11.44
C PRO A 128 -0.72 4.70 10.38
N ASN A 129 -1.09 5.01 9.15
CA ASN A 129 -0.19 5.17 7.99
C ASN A 129 0.67 3.95 7.62
N SER A 130 0.38 2.77 8.20
CA SER A 130 1.12 1.53 7.96
C SER A 130 0.99 1.00 6.53
N THR A 131 -0.03 1.42 5.78
CA THR A 131 -0.24 0.98 4.40
C THR A 131 0.97 1.28 3.51
N HIS A 132 1.54 2.49 3.61
CA HIS A 132 2.76 2.84 2.86
C HIS A 132 3.92 1.94 3.26
N ASP A 133 4.08 1.67 4.56
CA ASP A 133 5.16 0.83 5.08
C ASP A 133 5.03 -0.61 4.60
N LEU A 134 3.81 -1.16 4.56
CA LEU A 134 3.55 -2.53 4.10
C LEU A 134 3.71 -2.67 2.58
N VAL A 135 3.30 -1.66 1.80
CA VAL A 135 3.56 -1.64 0.36
C VAL A 135 5.06 -1.55 0.08
N ALA A 136 5.80 -0.71 0.81
CA ALA A 136 7.26 -0.62 0.70
C ALA A 136 7.95 -1.93 1.11
N MET A 137 7.50 -2.56 2.20
CA MET A 137 7.97 -3.86 2.65
C MET A 137 7.73 -4.94 1.60
N ARG A 138 6.55 -4.98 0.95
CA ARG A 138 6.31 -5.89 -0.17
C ARG A 138 7.19 -5.59 -1.38
N ALA A 139 7.44 -4.32 -1.69
CA ALA A 139 8.35 -3.95 -2.77
C ALA A 139 9.78 -4.47 -2.52
N ASP A 140 10.25 -4.39 -1.27
CA ASP A 140 11.52 -5.01 -0.85
C ASP A 140 11.49 -6.53 -1.03
N LEU A 141 10.42 -7.19 -0.58
CA LEU A 141 10.23 -8.64 -0.71
C LEU A 141 10.28 -9.10 -2.17
N LEU A 142 9.56 -8.42 -3.07
CA LEU A 142 9.54 -8.72 -4.50
C LEU A 142 10.92 -8.58 -5.15
N ARG A 143 11.75 -7.63 -4.70
CA ARG A 143 13.14 -7.50 -5.14
C ARG A 143 14.00 -8.68 -4.66
N LEU A 144 13.79 -9.15 -3.43
CA LEU A 144 14.53 -10.25 -2.83
C LEU A 144 14.14 -11.62 -3.41
N ILE A 145 12.85 -11.84 -3.75
CA ILE A 145 12.34 -13.10 -4.32
C ILE A 145 13.07 -13.48 -5.62
N LYS A 146 13.54 -12.50 -6.40
CA LYS A 146 14.35 -12.73 -7.61
C LYS A 146 15.61 -13.57 -7.33
N ARG A 147 16.14 -13.52 -6.10
CA ARG A 147 17.33 -14.26 -5.62
C ARG A 147 17.00 -15.30 -4.56
N HIS A 148 15.83 -15.22 -3.92
CA HIS A 148 15.40 -16.03 -2.78
C HIS A 148 13.98 -16.56 -2.98
N ARG A 149 13.85 -17.58 -3.85
CA ARG A 149 12.56 -18.18 -4.23
C ARG A 149 11.83 -18.84 -3.05
N GLU A 150 12.54 -19.17 -1.97
CA GLU A 150 11.92 -19.66 -0.73
C GLU A 150 10.90 -18.68 -0.13
N LEU A 151 10.97 -17.39 -0.48
CA LEU A 151 10.08 -16.34 0.04
C LEU A 151 8.77 -16.17 -0.76
N GLU A 152 8.54 -16.93 -1.83
CA GLU A 152 7.35 -16.77 -2.67
C GLU A 152 6.04 -16.99 -1.93
N ALA A 153 6.01 -17.98 -1.01
CA ALA A 153 4.83 -18.24 -0.19
C ALA A 153 4.48 -17.05 0.72
N LEU A 154 5.49 -16.27 1.16
CA LEU A 154 5.26 -15.08 1.96
C LEU A 154 4.64 -13.96 1.12
N ASP A 155 5.04 -13.78 -0.15
CA ASP A 155 4.41 -12.78 -1.02
C ASP A 155 2.94 -13.08 -1.29
N GLN A 156 2.55 -14.36 -1.35
CA GLN A 156 1.14 -14.74 -1.47
C GLN A 156 0.31 -14.26 -0.27
N ASP A 157 0.87 -14.28 0.94
CA ASP A 157 0.21 -13.74 2.13
C ASP A 157 0.08 -12.21 2.07
N PHE A 158 1.13 -11.52 1.58
CA PHE A 158 1.06 -10.08 1.31
C PHE A 158 -0.01 -9.76 0.27
N GLU A 159 -0.07 -10.51 -0.83
CA GLU A 159 -1.08 -10.35 -1.87
C GLU A 159 -2.48 -10.53 -1.30
N GLN A 160 -2.74 -11.63 -0.60
CA GLN A 160 -4.05 -11.90 0.00
C GLN A 160 -4.51 -10.75 0.90
N VAL A 161 -3.60 -10.25 1.73
CA VAL A 161 -3.89 -9.21 2.69
C VAL A 161 -4.12 -7.86 2.00
N LEU A 162 -3.19 -7.44 1.12
CA LEU A 162 -3.29 -6.18 0.41
C LEU A 162 -4.49 -6.15 -0.54
N SER A 163 -4.81 -7.24 -1.23
CA SER A 163 -5.99 -7.32 -2.11
C SER A 163 -7.29 -7.11 -1.36
N SER A 164 -7.37 -7.54 -0.09
CA SER A 164 -8.55 -7.28 0.74
C SER A 164 -8.67 -5.80 1.13
N TRP A 165 -7.55 -5.10 1.30
CA TRP A 165 -7.52 -3.70 1.71
C TRP A 165 -7.68 -2.75 0.54
N PHE A 166 -7.02 -3.02 -0.58
CA PHE A 166 -7.13 -2.29 -1.84
C PHE A 166 -8.30 -2.79 -2.69
N SER A 167 -9.44 -3.02 -2.04
CA SER A 167 -10.65 -3.39 -2.75
C SER A 167 -11.11 -2.23 -3.65
N ARG A 168 -11.56 -2.53 -4.87
CA ARG A 168 -11.99 -1.53 -5.85
C ARG A 168 -13.03 -0.56 -5.30
N ASP A 169 -13.89 -1.02 -4.41
CA ASP A 169 -14.98 -0.24 -3.82
C ASP A 169 -14.49 0.99 -3.01
N PHE A 170 -13.20 1.02 -2.63
CA PHE A 170 -12.60 2.14 -1.92
C PHE A 170 -11.73 3.04 -2.81
N LEU A 171 -11.57 2.72 -4.09
CA LEU A 171 -10.81 3.55 -5.01
C LEU A 171 -11.64 4.77 -5.41
N MET A 172 -11.07 5.96 -5.21
CA MET A 172 -11.68 7.23 -5.57
C MET A 172 -10.98 7.76 -6.81
N LEU A 173 -11.72 7.91 -7.91
CA LEU A 173 -11.24 8.63 -9.08
C LEU A 173 -11.29 10.14 -8.80
N GLN A 174 -10.18 10.83 -9.02
CA GLN A 174 -10.09 12.29 -8.95
C GLN A 174 -9.51 12.82 -10.26
N GLU A 175 -10.00 13.97 -10.69
CA GLU A 175 -9.38 14.77 -11.73
C GLU A 175 -8.11 15.43 -11.18
N ILE A 176 -7.06 15.42 -11.97
CA ILE A 176 -5.78 16.06 -11.68
C ILE A 176 -5.63 17.25 -12.61
N ASP A 177 -5.49 18.41 -12.01
CA ASP A 177 -5.31 19.69 -12.69
C ASP A 177 -4.18 20.50 -12.02
N TRP A 178 -3.90 21.69 -12.54
CA TRP A 178 -2.87 22.56 -11.99
C TRP A 178 -3.20 23.13 -10.58
N SER A 179 -4.44 22.95 -10.10
CA SER A 179 -4.84 23.33 -8.74
C SER A 179 -4.58 22.23 -7.71
N THR A 180 -4.28 21.01 -8.18
CA THR A 180 -3.95 19.85 -7.36
C THR A 180 -2.70 20.10 -6.52
N SER A 181 -2.61 19.49 -5.33
CA SER A 181 -1.51 19.73 -4.41
C SER A 181 -0.15 19.41 -5.06
N ALA A 182 0.84 20.27 -4.82
CA ALA A 182 2.18 20.08 -5.37
C ALA A 182 2.80 18.72 -4.96
N ALA A 183 2.44 18.19 -3.78
CA ALA A 183 2.90 16.88 -3.34
C ALA A 183 2.39 15.73 -4.23
N ILE A 184 1.14 15.81 -4.70
CA ILE A 184 0.57 14.83 -5.64
C ILE A 184 1.18 15.01 -7.03
N LEU A 185 1.29 16.25 -7.50
CA LEU A 185 1.89 16.55 -8.82
C LEU A 185 3.35 16.09 -8.91
N GLU A 186 4.16 16.28 -7.86
CA GLU A 186 5.53 15.78 -7.81
C GLU A 186 5.59 14.24 -7.92
N ARG A 187 4.62 13.54 -7.32
CA ARG A 187 4.53 12.07 -7.44
C ARG A 187 4.16 11.63 -8.85
N ILE A 188 3.27 12.34 -9.53
CA ILE A 188 2.93 12.06 -10.94
C ILE A 188 4.18 12.19 -11.81
N ILE A 189 4.95 13.27 -11.66
CA ILE A 189 6.25 13.45 -12.35
C ILE A 189 7.18 12.26 -12.08
N ARG A 190 7.27 11.82 -10.81
CA ARG A 190 8.15 10.72 -10.41
C ARG A 190 7.70 9.35 -10.93
N TYR A 191 6.40 9.13 -11.08
CA TYR A 191 5.83 7.82 -11.44
C TYR A 191 5.55 7.66 -12.93
N GLU A 192 5.72 8.72 -13.73
CA GLU A 192 5.56 8.64 -15.17
C GLU A 192 6.55 7.65 -15.78
N ALA A 193 6.01 6.50 -16.16
CA ALA A 193 6.78 5.34 -16.62
C ALA A 193 6.71 5.14 -18.13
N VAL A 194 5.85 5.87 -18.85
CA VAL A 194 5.64 5.74 -20.29
C VAL A 194 6.38 6.85 -21.04
N HIS A 195 6.19 8.10 -20.61
CA HIS A 195 6.75 9.30 -21.24
C HIS A 195 7.28 10.27 -20.19
N GLU A 196 8.48 9.98 -19.67
CA GLU A 196 9.17 10.74 -18.61
C GLU A 196 8.84 12.24 -18.66
N ILE A 197 8.12 12.70 -17.64
CA ILE A 197 7.87 14.13 -17.44
C ILE A 197 9.13 14.73 -16.84
N ARG A 198 9.76 15.64 -17.57
CA ARG A 198 11.10 16.14 -17.20
C ARG A 198 11.07 17.16 -16.07
N ASP A 199 10.03 17.98 -16.06
CA ASP A 199 9.87 19.09 -15.13
C ASP A 199 8.40 19.49 -14.98
N TRP A 200 8.18 20.52 -14.16
CA TRP A 200 6.86 21.08 -13.89
C TRP A 200 6.21 21.72 -15.11
N GLU A 201 6.98 22.24 -16.07
CA GLU A 201 6.44 22.88 -17.26
C GLU A 201 5.93 21.82 -18.25
N ASP A 202 6.66 20.72 -18.40
CA ASP A 202 6.21 19.54 -19.14
C ASP A 202 4.91 18.99 -18.55
N LEU A 203 4.84 18.80 -17.22
CA LEU A 203 3.59 18.40 -16.56
C LEU A 203 2.45 19.37 -16.86
N ARG A 204 2.70 20.68 -16.73
CA ARG A 204 1.71 21.72 -16.98
C ARG A 204 1.13 21.63 -18.39
N SER A 205 2.00 21.45 -19.39
CA SER A 205 1.59 21.32 -20.79
C SER A 205 0.68 20.10 -21.06
N ARG A 206 0.70 19.11 -20.15
CA ARG A 206 -0.09 17.87 -20.26
C ARG A 206 -1.38 17.87 -19.46
N ILE A 207 -1.62 18.86 -18.58
CA ILE A 207 -2.82 18.88 -17.72
C ILE A 207 -3.57 20.23 -17.71
N GLU A 208 -2.94 21.33 -18.13
CA GLU A 208 -3.57 22.65 -18.18
C GLU A 208 -4.41 22.89 -19.45
N PRO A 209 -4.01 22.44 -20.66
CA PRO A 209 -4.83 22.67 -21.85
C PRO A 209 -6.22 22.03 -21.77
N GLU A 210 -7.25 22.70 -22.30
CA GLU A 210 -8.64 22.21 -22.28
C GLU A 210 -8.83 20.87 -23.03
N ASN A 211 -7.90 20.51 -23.91
CA ASN A 211 -7.88 19.24 -24.64
C ASN A 211 -7.03 18.16 -23.96
N ARG A 212 -6.64 18.38 -22.71
CA ARG A 212 -5.88 17.44 -21.89
C ARG A 212 -6.63 17.22 -20.58
N CYS A 213 -6.79 15.96 -20.22
CA CYS A 213 -7.37 15.57 -18.94
C CYS A 213 -6.42 14.60 -18.27
N CYS A 214 -6.23 14.72 -16.96
CA CYS A 214 -5.53 13.72 -16.19
C CYS A 214 -6.43 13.25 -15.05
N TYR A 215 -6.50 11.95 -14.84
CA TYR A 215 -7.28 11.36 -13.75
C TYR A 215 -6.41 10.40 -12.96
N ALA A 216 -6.59 10.35 -11.65
CA ALA A 216 -5.90 9.38 -10.81
C ALA A 216 -6.85 8.70 -9.82
N PHE A 217 -6.60 7.41 -9.58
CA PHE A 217 -7.22 6.64 -8.53
C PHE A 217 -6.45 6.78 -7.22
N PHE A 218 -7.16 7.15 -6.17
CA PHE A 218 -6.64 7.26 -4.81
C PHE A 218 -7.29 6.23 -3.90
N HIS A 219 -6.58 5.83 -2.86
CA HIS A 219 -7.13 4.98 -1.80
C HIS A 219 -7.05 5.73 -0.47
N PRO A 220 -8.11 5.75 0.37
CA PRO A 220 -8.13 6.49 1.64
C PRO A 220 -6.98 6.13 2.60
N SER A 221 -6.49 4.90 2.52
CA SER A 221 -5.38 4.42 3.38
C SER A 221 -3.98 4.78 2.87
N LEU A 222 -3.86 5.39 1.68
CA LEU A 222 -2.62 5.94 1.12
C LEU A 222 -2.83 7.40 0.76
N THR A 223 -2.59 8.28 1.74
CA THR A 223 -2.78 9.72 1.60
C THR A 223 -1.81 10.29 0.56
N ASP A 224 -2.32 11.17 -0.31
CA ASP A 224 -1.57 11.84 -1.36
C ASP A 224 -0.84 10.89 -2.33
N GLU A 225 -1.27 9.63 -2.45
CA GLU A 225 -0.65 8.62 -3.32
C GLU A 225 -1.56 8.30 -4.51
N PRO A 226 -1.25 8.79 -5.73
CA PRO A 226 -1.94 8.37 -6.93
C PRO A 226 -1.52 6.93 -7.27
N LEU A 227 -2.44 5.98 -7.11
CA LEU A 227 -2.15 4.56 -7.33
C LEU A 227 -2.02 4.20 -8.82
N ILE A 228 -2.93 4.75 -9.61
CA ILE A 228 -3.01 4.61 -11.05
C ILE A 228 -3.42 5.99 -11.55
N PHE A 229 -2.70 6.54 -12.51
CA PHE A 229 -3.14 7.74 -13.21
C PHE A 229 -3.19 7.51 -14.71
N VAL A 230 -3.99 8.31 -15.37
CA VAL A 230 -4.35 8.18 -16.78
C VAL A 230 -4.38 9.57 -17.36
N GLU A 231 -3.47 9.82 -18.31
CA GLU A 231 -3.47 11.02 -19.13
C GLU A 231 -4.35 10.76 -20.36
N VAL A 232 -5.21 11.73 -20.69
CA VAL A 232 -6.15 11.64 -21.80
C VAL A 232 -6.00 12.87 -22.68
N ALA A 233 -5.78 12.64 -23.97
CA ALA A 233 -5.82 13.68 -24.98
C ALA A 233 -7.17 13.68 -25.71
N LEU A 234 -7.84 14.83 -25.68
CA LEU A 234 -9.07 15.06 -26.42
C LEU A 234 -8.74 15.54 -27.84
N THR A 235 -9.26 14.83 -28.84
CA THR A 235 -8.94 15.02 -30.26
C THR A 235 -10.19 14.91 -31.12
N ASP A 236 -10.10 15.32 -32.39
CA ASP A 236 -11.15 15.17 -33.39
C ASP A 236 -11.05 13.85 -34.18
N LYS A 237 -9.95 13.11 -34.01
CA LYS A 237 -9.64 11.83 -34.67
C LYS A 237 -8.65 11.01 -33.84
N VAL A 238 -8.57 9.71 -34.12
CA VAL A 238 -7.51 8.85 -33.57
C VAL A 238 -6.14 9.29 -34.15
N PRO A 239 -5.14 9.59 -33.31
CA PRO A 239 -3.83 10.05 -33.76
C PRO A 239 -3.02 8.93 -34.42
N GLY A 240 -2.12 9.30 -35.34
CA GLY A 240 -1.22 8.36 -36.02
C GLY A 240 -0.04 7.90 -35.16
N GLY A 241 0.28 8.64 -34.09
CA GLY A 241 1.34 8.33 -33.14
C GLY A 241 1.46 9.37 -32.03
N ILE A 242 2.27 9.07 -31.02
CA ILE A 242 2.40 9.88 -29.79
C ILE A 242 2.93 11.31 -30.05
N GLY A 243 3.74 11.52 -31.09
CA GLY A 243 4.25 12.85 -31.44
C GLY A 243 3.12 13.85 -31.75
N GLU A 244 2.01 13.40 -32.35
CA GLU A 244 0.84 14.24 -32.62
C GLU A 244 0.13 14.71 -31.34
N ILE A 245 0.42 14.07 -30.19
CA ILE A 245 -0.15 14.40 -28.88
C ILE A 245 0.84 15.24 -28.05
N LEU A 246 2.13 14.89 -28.05
CA LEU A 246 3.13 15.54 -27.19
C LEU A 246 3.72 16.82 -27.78
N ASP A 247 3.76 16.94 -29.11
CA ASP A 247 4.30 18.16 -29.74
C ASP A 247 3.29 19.30 -29.57
N SER A 248 3.64 20.26 -28.70
CA SER A 248 2.83 21.46 -28.38
C SER A 248 2.53 22.34 -29.61
N ASP A 249 3.30 22.18 -30.69
CA ASP A 249 3.10 22.86 -31.98
C ASP A 249 2.19 22.08 -32.97
N ALA A 250 1.85 20.81 -32.69
CA ALA A 250 1.34 19.88 -33.71
C ALA A 250 -0.18 19.87 -33.90
N ALA A 251 -1.00 20.48 -33.05
CA ALA A 251 -2.43 20.54 -33.30
C ALA A 251 -3.05 21.82 -32.76
N ALA A 252 -3.58 22.63 -33.69
CA ALA A 252 -4.54 23.67 -33.36
C ALA A 252 -5.70 23.02 -32.59
N THR A 253 -5.82 23.34 -31.30
CA THR A 253 -6.99 23.01 -30.51
C THR A 253 -8.22 23.45 -31.31
N PRO A 254 -9.22 22.59 -31.53
CA PRO A 254 -10.43 22.98 -32.26
C PRO A 254 -10.98 24.26 -31.63
N VAL A 255 -11.21 25.28 -32.45
CA VAL A 255 -11.57 26.64 -32.01
C VAL A 255 -12.86 26.68 -31.15
N ASN A 256 -13.64 25.59 -31.14
CA ASN A 256 -14.90 25.45 -30.41
C ASN A 256 -14.98 24.27 -29.42
N GLY A 257 -13.90 23.54 -29.16
CA GLY A 257 -13.94 22.39 -28.23
C GLY A 257 -14.74 21.18 -28.73
N ASP A 258 -14.90 21.04 -30.05
CA ASP A 258 -15.58 19.89 -30.69
C ASP A 258 -14.68 18.63 -30.68
N PHE A 259 -14.38 18.11 -29.50
CA PHE A 259 -13.65 16.85 -29.35
C PHE A 259 -14.60 15.66 -29.56
N THR A 260 -14.21 14.73 -30.42
CA THR A 260 -15.00 13.53 -30.74
C THR A 260 -14.36 12.24 -30.23
N THR A 261 -13.07 12.31 -29.86
CA THR A 261 -12.22 11.15 -29.52
C THR A 261 -11.44 11.44 -28.25
N ALA A 262 -11.48 10.51 -27.29
CA ALA A 262 -10.60 10.49 -26.13
C ALA A 262 -9.52 9.42 -26.34
N VAL A 263 -8.25 9.83 -26.23
CA VAL A 263 -7.08 8.98 -26.42
C VAL A 263 -6.39 8.79 -25.08
N PHE A 264 -6.32 7.54 -24.63
CA PHE A 264 -5.69 7.10 -23.38
C PHE A 264 -4.26 6.63 -23.63
#